data_AF-A0A7W1LVC1-F1
#
_entry.id   AF-A0A7W1LVC1-F1
#
_cell.length_a   1.000
_cell.length_b   1.000
_cell.length_c   1.000
_cell.angle_alpha   90.00
_cell.angle_beta   90.00
_cell.angle_gamma   90.00
#
_symmetry.space_group_name_H-M   'P 1'
#
loop_
_entity.id
_entity.type
_entity.pdbx_description
1 polymer ?
#
loop_
_entity_poly.entity_id
_entity_poly.type
_entity_poly.pdbx_seq_one_letter_code
_entity_poly.pdbx_strand_id
1 'polypeptide(L)' 'MDQVHVIRHKVHIEGQSARRVAREMKLSRRTVARYLTVAAPVRRESSKR' A
#
# COMPACT_ATOMS: atom_id res chain seq x y z
N MET A 1 -10.49 9.51 1.72
CA MET A 1 -9.54 8.76 2.56
C MET A 1 -8.55 8.07 1.64
N ASP A 2 -7.26 8.40 1.73
CA ASP A 2 -6.23 7.81 0.88
C ASP A 2 -6.00 6.34 1.25
N GLN A 3 -6.06 5.45 0.26
CA GLN A 3 -5.86 4.00 0.44
C GLN A 3 -4.49 3.69 1.06
N VAL A 4 -3.47 4.49 0.74
CA VAL A 4 -2.12 4.36 1.32
C VAL A 4 -2.14 4.65 2.82
N HIS A 5 -2.89 5.67 3.24
CA HIS A 5 -3.01 6.05 4.64
C HIS A 5 -3.68 4.95 5.47
N VAL A 6 -4.76 4.34 4.94
CA VAL A 6 -5.45 3.22 5.60
C VAL A 6 -4.53 2.01 5.76
N ILE A 7 -3.75 1.66 4.72
CA ILE A 7 -2.81 0.53 4.78
C ILE A 7 -1.73 0.76 5.83
N ARG A 8 -1.18 1.98 5.90
CA ARG A 8 -0.15 2.33 6.88
C ARG A 8 -0.68 2.31 8.31
N HIS A 9 -1.88 2.83 8.54
CA HIS A 9 -2.52 2.75 9.85
C HIS A 9 -2.68 1.29 10.29
N LYS A 10 -3.25 0.45 9.43
CA LYS A 10 -3.46 -0.98 9.73
C LYS A 10 -2.17 -1.74 10.05
N VAL A 11 -1.06 -1.42 9.37
CA VAL A 11 0.21 -2.12 9.58
C VAL A 11 1.02 -1.54 10.75
N HIS A 12 1.19 -0.21 10.79
CA HIS A 12 2.07 0.44 11.77
C HIS A 12 1.37 0.77 13.10
N ILE A 13 0.07 1.09 13.08
CA ILE A 13 -0.69 1.43 14.29
C ILE A 13 -1.40 0.20 14.84
N GLU A 14 -2.15 -0.53 14.01
CA GLU A 14 -2.90 -1.72 14.46
C GLU A 14 -2.04 -3.00 14.50
N GLY A 15 -0.79 -2.95 14.04
CA GLY A 15 0.13 -4.09 14.06
C GLY A 15 -0.28 -5.26 13.16
N GLN A 16 -1.19 -5.04 12.20
CA GLN A 16 -1.62 -6.12 11.31
C GLN A 16 -0.51 -6.48 10.32
N SER A 17 -0.35 -7.79 10.04
CA SER A 17 0.59 -8.21 9.01
C SER A 17 0.18 -7.68 7.64
N ALA A 18 1.16 -7.26 6.83
CA ALA A 18 0.94 -6.84 5.45
C ALA A 18 0.19 -7.91 4.62
N ARG A 19 0.32 -9.19 4.97
CA ARG A 19 -0.40 -10.31 4.34
C ARG A 19 -1.91 -10.27 4.64
N ARG A 20 -2.29 -9.94 5.88
CA ARG A 20 -3.70 -9.79 6.28
C ARG A 20 -4.33 -8.61 5.54
N VAL A 21 -3.67 -7.46 5.59
CA VAL A 21 -4.12 -6.22 4.94
C VAL A 21 -4.28 -6.41 3.43
N ALA A 22 -3.34 -7.10 2.77
CA ALA A 22 -3.42 -7.40 1.35
C ALA A 22 -4.68 -8.22 0.98
N ARG A 23 -5.02 -9.26 1.75
CA ARG A 23 -6.22 -10.06 1.49
C ARG A 23 -7.51 -9.27 1.74
N GLU A 24 -7.55 -8.53 2.84
CA GLU A 24 -8.72 -7.74 3.22
C GLU A 24 -9.02 -6.66 2.18
N MET A 25 -7.99 -5.96 1.70
CA MET A 25 -8.13 -4.89 0.72
C MET A 25 -8.11 -5.37 -0.74
N LYS A 26 -8.03 -6.68 -0.98
CA LYS A 26 -7.90 -7.29 -2.31
C LYS A 26 -6.76 -6.67 -3.15
N LEU A 27 -5.65 -6.37 -2.49
CA LEU A 27 -4.45 -5.80 -3.09
C LEU A 27 -3.35 -6.84 -3.22
N SER A 28 -2.47 -6.63 -4.20
CA SER A 28 -1.25 -7.44 -4.28
C SER A 28 -0.34 -7.13 -3.08
N ARG A 29 0.37 -8.16 -2.61
CA ARG A 29 1.39 -8.01 -1.55
C ARG A 29 2.46 -6.98 -1.93
N ARG A 30 2.83 -6.90 -3.22
CA ARG A 30 3.80 -5.92 -3.75
C ARG A 30 3.26 -4.50 -3.65
N THR A 31 1.96 -4.30 -3.88
CA THR A 31 1.30 -2.99 -3.75
C THR A 31 1.31 -2.53 -2.30
N VAL A 32 0.95 -3.41 -1.37
CA VAL A 32 1.00 -3.11 0.07
C VAL A 32 2.42 -2.78 0.51
N ALA A 33 3.41 -3.60 0.15
CA ALA A 33 4.82 -3.33 0.47
C ALA A 33 5.31 -1.98 -0.11
N ARG A 34 4.92 -1.64 -1.34
CA ARG A 34 5.25 -0.36 -1.96
C ARG A 34 4.60 0.82 -1.23
N TYR A 35 3.37 0.67 -0.76
CA TYR A 35 2.65 1.74 -0.06
C TYR A 35 3.10 1.92 1.39
N LEU A 36 3.70 0.89 1.99
CA LEU A 36 4.40 1.07 3.27
C LEU A 36 5.63 1.97 3.10
N THR A 37 6.41 1.78 2.03
CA THR A 37 7.64 2.55 1.82
C THR A 37 7.44 3.91 1.14
N VAL A 38 6.49 4.03 0.20
CA VAL A 38 6.26 5.26 -0.59
C VAL A 38 4.97 5.95 -0.17
N ALA A 39 5.08 7.25 0.15
CA ALA A 39 3.99 8.03 0.74
C ALA A 39 2.82 8.36 -0.18
N ALA A 40 3.04 8.36 -1.48
CA ALA A 40 1.99 8.54 -2.47
C ALA A 40 2.10 7.45 -3.54
N PRO A 41 0.97 6.97 -4.10
CA PRO A 41 0.99 6.21 -5.33
C PRO A 41 1.39 7.17 -6.47
N VAL A 42 2.68 7.51 -6.53
CA VAL A 42 3.22 8.30 -7.64
C VAL A 42 3.13 7.40 -8.86
N ARG A 43 2.18 7.68 -9.75
CA ARG A 43 2.14 7.10 -11.08
C ARG A 43 3.38 7.63 -11.79
N ARG A 44 4.49 6.88 -11.75
CA ARG A 44 5.56 7.04 -12.72
C ARG A 44 4.95 6.62 -14.05
N GLU A 45 4.34 7.56 -14.77
CA GLU A 45 4.11 7.39 -16.19
C GLU A 45 5.49 7.11 -16.79
N SER A 46 5.73 5.84 -17.09
CA SER A 46 6.82 5.45 -17.95
C SER A 46 6.59 6.25 -19.24
N SER A 47 7.40 7.29 -19.44
CA SER A 47 7.54 7.97 -20.73
C SER A 47 7.58 6.87 -21.79
N LYS A 48 6.48 6.74 -22.54
CA LYS A 48 6.46 5.95 -23.76
C LYS A 48 7.42 6.69 -24.69
N ARG A 49 8.54 6.06 -24.97
CA ARG A 49 9.41 6.45 -26.07
C ARG A 49 8.89 5.84 -27.36
#